data_AF-A0A1I2PTT7-F1
#
_entry.id   AF-A0A1I2PTT7-F1
#
_cell.length_a   1.000
_cell.length_b   1.000
_cell.length_c   1.000
_cell.angle_alpha   90.00
_cell.angle_beta   90.00
_cell.angle_gamma   90.00
#
_symmetry.space_group_name_H-M   'P 1'
#
loop_
_entity.id
_entity.type
_entity.pdbx_description
1 polymer ?
#
loop_
_entity_poly.entity_id
_entity_poly.type
_entity_poly.pdbx_seq_one_letter_code
_entity_poly.pdbx_strand_id
1 'polypeptide(L)'
;MADTRHVVLDTAFGSGARFLATLARHRSAPATHLHYLALAQSVPGAAVLAALAAAVPALAAQWPLDVPGLHRLHLPTERLTFDLLVGPAEDWLPEIVARVDEFIIAEPLDQIRALQRLATPASTLHIRRPDEQALRSLRAAGFTVTGEPEGEWQHAAYTSRKPQAPRAAAPERRAIVIGAGVAGSAACERLAARGWQVTLIERHDGPAQEASGNRAGIFMPLLSKDDNIPTRLTRAAYLYAQRAWQRLGGLDPNAPGSGTGEGTIRGKQCGVLQLARDAEHALLQKEIVDTWRYPERYVRWLDAQQASAMLGAPTPHGAWHFPGGGWATPATACRAMLHACGDKLHRVFHAEALRIERAGEEWQVFDAQGKLLAAAPTLVLANGAGATALEQAHDLPLYTMRGQVTHLREGSFPSLNMVVCREAYMTPPVDGVVSVGATYDKSTERQLWQSSQDENLLRAEEILGSPHGAGAPLEGRVGFRTMAPDRLPLVGAMPDSRNPGRSERLRDLPRHPGLHALLGYASRGLIWAPLAAEILACQLEDEPLPIEATLASALDPGRFLLKQRRKL
;
A
#
# COMPACT_ATOMS: atom_id res chain seq x y z
N MET A 1 20.81 -18.17 -5.64
CA MET A 1 20.53 -17.97 -7.08
C MET A 1 19.63 -16.74 -7.21
N ALA A 2 19.89 -15.84 -8.14
CA ALA A 2 19.00 -14.70 -8.38
C ALA A 2 17.63 -15.24 -8.80
N ASP A 3 16.55 -14.72 -8.21
CA ASP A 3 15.18 -15.06 -8.59
C ASP A 3 14.94 -14.50 -9.99
N THR A 4 15.15 -15.33 -11.01
CA THR A 4 14.91 -14.96 -12.40
C THR A 4 13.41 -14.94 -12.63
N ARG A 5 12.88 -13.76 -12.97
CA ARG A 5 11.45 -13.52 -13.16
C ARG A 5 11.11 -13.43 -14.64
N HIS A 6 10.02 -14.09 -15.06
CA HIS A 6 9.43 -14.00 -16.39
C HIS A 6 8.16 -13.17 -16.31
N VAL A 7 8.11 -12.04 -17.00
CA VAL A 7 7.01 -11.07 -16.94
C VAL A 7 6.16 -11.15 -18.20
N VAL A 8 4.88 -11.47 -18.02
CA VAL A 8 3.90 -11.59 -19.12
C VAL A 8 2.88 -10.46 -19.01
N LEU A 9 2.59 -9.78 -20.11
CA LEU A 9 1.49 -8.82 -20.24
C LEU A 9 0.42 -9.36 -21.18
N ASP A 10 -0.75 -9.69 -20.62
CA ASP A 10 -1.97 -10.03 -21.36
C ASP A 10 -2.87 -8.80 -21.44
N THR A 11 -3.07 -8.28 -22.65
CA THR A 11 -3.80 -7.02 -22.86
C THR A 11 -5.32 -7.18 -22.79
N ALA A 12 -5.85 -8.40 -22.64
CA ALA A 12 -7.29 -8.63 -22.54
C ALA A 12 -7.61 -9.98 -21.89
N PHE A 13 -7.52 -10.10 -20.56
CA PHE A 13 -7.58 -11.37 -19.78
C PHE A 13 -8.71 -12.33 -20.18
N GLY A 14 -9.90 -11.80 -20.48
CA GLY A 14 -11.04 -12.59 -20.97
C GLY A 14 -11.42 -13.75 -20.05
N SER A 15 -11.42 -14.97 -20.58
CA SER A 15 -11.81 -16.19 -19.85
C SER A 15 -10.75 -16.74 -18.89
N GLY A 16 -9.55 -16.15 -18.85
CA GLY A 16 -8.41 -16.67 -18.08
C GLY A 16 -7.73 -17.91 -18.68
N ALA A 17 -8.21 -18.45 -19.82
CA ALA A 17 -7.63 -19.64 -20.44
C ALA A 17 -6.15 -19.47 -20.83
N ARG A 18 -5.76 -18.29 -21.32
CA ARG A 18 -4.36 -17.98 -21.67
C ARG A 18 -3.46 -17.89 -20.45
N PHE A 19 -3.98 -17.35 -19.35
CA PHE A 19 -3.27 -17.35 -18.07
C PHE A 19 -3.03 -18.79 -17.59
N LEU A 20 -4.05 -19.66 -17.63
CA LEU A 20 -3.90 -21.05 -17.23
C LEU A 20 -2.90 -21.81 -18.11
N ALA A 21 -2.93 -21.59 -19.43
CA ALA A 21 -1.95 -22.16 -20.35
C ALA A 21 -0.51 -21.67 -20.05
N THR A 22 -0.37 -20.37 -19.79
CA THR A 22 0.92 -19.75 -19.41
C THR A 22 1.44 -20.33 -18.09
N LEU A 23 0.58 -20.47 -17.08
CA LEU A 23 0.92 -21.06 -15.80
C LEU A 23 1.31 -22.54 -15.93
N ALA A 24 0.60 -23.31 -16.76
CA ALA A 24 0.94 -24.71 -17.03
C ALA A 24 2.33 -24.85 -17.67
N ARG A 25 2.64 -24.01 -18.67
CA ARG A 25 3.98 -23.92 -19.28
C ARG A 25 5.04 -23.48 -18.28
N HIS A 26 4.72 -22.55 -17.40
CA HIS A 26 5.64 -22.09 -16.36
C HIS A 26 5.98 -23.20 -15.35
N ARG A 27 4.98 -23.98 -14.91
CA ARG A 27 5.17 -25.10 -13.99
C ARG A 27 6.05 -26.22 -14.59
N SER A 28 6.13 -26.34 -15.91
CA SER A 28 6.98 -27.33 -16.59
C SER A 28 8.38 -26.84 -16.97
N ALA A 29 8.68 -25.55 -16.80
CA ALA A 29 9.96 -24.92 -17.12
C ALA A 29 10.89 -24.81 -15.88
N PRO A 30 12.15 -24.33 -16.01
CA PRO A 30 13.04 -24.10 -14.86
C PRO A 30 12.40 -23.22 -13.80
N ALA A 31 12.91 -23.26 -12.56
CA ALA A 31 12.40 -22.53 -11.40
C ALA A 31 12.56 -20.99 -11.50
N THR A 32 11.85 -20.39 -12.44
CA THR A 32 11.64 -18.94 -12.54
C THR A 32 10.40 -18.56 -11.73
N HIS A 33 10.23 -17.27 -11.43
CA HIS A 33 8.99 -16.72 -10.89
C HIS A 33 8.18 -16.11 -12.02
N LEU A 34 6.89 -16.45 -12.14
CA LEU A 34 5.98 -15.87 -13.12
C LEU A 34 5.35 -14.59 -12.55
N HIS A 35 5.46 -13.49 -13.29
CA HIS A 35 4.70 -12.28 -13.02
C HIS A 35 3.73 -12.03 -14.17
N TYR A 36 2.44 -12.22 -13.94
CA TYR A 36 1.41 -12.11 -14.96
C TYR A 36 0.59 -10.84 -14.76
N LEU A 37 0.72 -9.89 -15.68
CA LEU A 37 -0.05 -8.66 -15.75
C LEU A 37 -1.24 -8.89 -16.69
N ALA A 38 -2.45 -8.73 -16.19
CA ALA A 38 -3.69 -8.99 -16.91
C ALA A 38 -4.53 -7.72 -16.97
N LEU A 39 -4.73 -7.15 -18.17
CA LEU A 39 -5.70 -6.08 -18.37
C LEU A 39 -7.11 -6.66 -18.52
N ALA A 40 -8.09 -6.05 -17.87
CA ALA A 40 -9.50 -6.41 -18.02
C ALA A 40 -10.40 -5.19 -17.83
N GLN A 41 -11.47 -5.07 -18.61
CA GLN A 41 -12.41 -3.95 -18.49
C GLN A 41 -13.09 -3.88 -17.11
N SER A 42 -13.38 -5.05 -16.53
CA SER A 42 -13.91 -5.24 -15.19
C SER A 42 -13.28 -6.50 -14.57
N VAL A 43 -13.45 -6.70 -13.26
CA VAL A 43 -13.01 -7.95 -12.63
C VAL A 43 -13.81 -9.12 -13.21
N PRO A 44 -13.16 -10.17 -13.75
CA PRO A 44 -13.86 -11.30 -14.34
C PRO A 44 -14.84 -11.97 -13.37
N GLY A 45 -16.01 -12.35 -13.90
CA GLY A 45 -17.14 -12.87 -13.14
C GLY A 45 -16.99 -14.32 -12.67
N ALA A 46 -18.10 -14.85 -12.11
CA ALA A 46 -18.12 -16.13 -11.40
C ALA A 46 -17.64 -17.34 -12.23
N ALA A 47 -17.94 -17.40 -13.53
CA ALA A 47 -17.51 -18.51 -14.38
C ALA A 47 -15.99 -18.58 -14.52
N VAL A 48 -15.32 -17.42 -14.71
CA VAL A 48 -13.86 -17.34 -14.76
C VAL A 48 -13.28 -17.69 -13.39
N LEU A 49 -13.86 -17.16 -12.31
CA LEU A 49 -13.42 -17.49 -10.96
C LEU A 49 -13.53 -19.00 -10.66
N ALA A 50 -14.59 -19.68 -11.10
CA ALA A 50 -14.75 -21.12 -10.93
C ALA A 50 -13.66 -21.92 -11.67
N ALA A 51 -13.34 -21.53 -12.91
CA ALA A 51 -12.25 -22.14 -13.67
C ALA A 51 -10.89 -21.92 -13.00
N LEU A 52 -10.63 -20.71 -12.50
CA LEU A 52 -9.41 -20.40 -11.75
C LEU A 52 -9.35 -21.16 -10.43
N ALA A 53 -10.47 -21.30 -9.71
CA ALA A 53 -10.53 -22.05 -8.46
C ALA A 53 -10.20 -23.54 -8.66
N ALA A 54 -10.61 -24.13 -9.78
CA ALA A 54 -10.29 -25.51 -10.12
C ALA A 54 -8.79 -25.74 -10.38
N ALA A 55 -8.11 -24.76 -10.98
CA ALA A 55 -6.69 -24.90 -11.36
C ALA A 55 -5.70 -24.31 -10.33
N VAL A 56 -6.11 -23.26 -9.62
CA VAL A 56 -5.30 -22.46 -8.69
C VAL A 56 -6.19 -21.95 -7.53
N PRO A 57 -6.60 -22.82 -6.58
CA PRO A 57 -7.52 -22.45 -5.49
C PRO A 57 -7.08 -21.22 -4.68
N ALA A 58 -5.77 -21.08 -4.44
CA ALA A 58 -5.20 -19.95 -3.69
C ALA A 58 -5.34 -18.59 -4.41
N LEU A 59 -5.47 -18.58 -5.74
CA LEU A 59 -5.72 -17.36 -6.52
C LEU A 59 -7.18 -16.93 -6.33
N ALA A 60 -8.10 -17.89 -6.45
CA ALA A 60 -9.53 -17.67 -6.28
C ALA A 60 -9.87 -17.14 -4.87
N ALA A 61 -9.20 -17.66 -3.84
CA ALA A 61 -9.36 -17.19 -2.46
C ALA A 61 -8.96 -15.72 -2.24
N GLN A 62 -8.13 -15.16 -3.13
CA GLN A 62 -7.66 -13.77 -3.08
C GLN A 62 -8.34 -12.86 -4.13
N TRP A 63 -9.32 -13.38 -4.87
CA TRP A 63 -9.90 -12.69 -6.03
C TRP A 63 -10.48 -11.32 -5.66
N PRO A 64 -10.17 -10.25 -6.41
CA PRO A 64 -10.44 -8.89 -5.97
C PRO A 64 -11.93 -8.50 -6.01
N LEU A 65 -12.22 -7.37 -5.37
CA LEU A 65 -13.49 -6.68 -5.57
C LEU A 65 -13.52 -6.04 -6.96
N ASP A 66 -14.69 -5.97 -7.60
CA ASP A 66 -14.84 -5.30 -8.89
C ASP A 66 -14.79 -3.79 -8.73
N VAL A 67 -13.57 -3.28 -8.56
CA VAL A 67 -13.28 -1.85 -8.44
C VAL A 67 -12.09 -1.51 -9.33
N PRO A 68 -12.04 -0.30 -9.91
CA PRO A 68 -10.97 0.11 -10.81
C PRO A 68 -9.62 0.18 -10.07
N GLY A 69 -8.53 0.00 -10.82
CA GLY A 69 -7.17 0.02 -10.28
C GLY A 69 -6.44 -1.31 -10.48
N LEU A 70 -5.22 -1.36 -9.95
CA LEU A 70 -4.36 -2.54 -9.98
C LEU A 70 -4.55 -3.38 -8.72
N HIS A 71 -4.82 -4.67 -8.91
CA HIS A 71 -4.96 -5.65 -7.83
C HIS A 71 -3.84 -6.66 -7.90
N ARG A 72 -2.84 -6.53 -7.02
CA ARG A 72 -1.77 -7.52 -6.86
C ARG A 72 -2.17 -8.67 -5.93
N LEU A 73 -1.94 -9.89 -6.41
CA LEU A 73 -2.15 -11.16 -5.73
C LEU A 73 -0.83 -11.95 -5.69
N HIS A 74 -0.48 -12.49 -4.53
CA HIS A 74 0.76 -13.23 -4.31
C HIS A 74 0.47 -14.70 -4.06
N LEU A 75 1.15 -15.57 -4.80
CA LEU A 75 1.06 -17.02 -4.70
C LEU A 75 2.48 -17.63 -4.63
N PRO A 76 3.15 -17.53 -3.48
CA PRO A 76 4.54 -17.96 -3.35
C PRO A 76 4.73 -19.46 -3.62
N THR A 77 3.77 -20.31 -3.24
CA THR A 77 3.80 -21.76 -3.52
C THR A 77 3.83 -22.06 -5.01
N GLU A 78 3.17 -21.21 -5.81
CA GLU A 78 3.11 -21.33 -7.27
C GLU A 78 4.24 -20.56 -7.97
N ARG A 79 5.10 -19.86 -7.21
CA ARG A 79 6.06 -18.87 -7.73
C ARG A 79 5.38 -17.88 -8.70
N LEU A 80 4.20 -17.39 -8.29
CA LEU A 80 3.35 -16.54 -9.11
C LEU A 80 3.04 -15.22 -8.39
N THR A 81 3.21 -14.11 -9.12
CA THR A 81 2.56 -12.83 -8.84
C THR A 81 1.57 -12.54 -9.96
N PHE A 82 0.32 -12.29 -9.60
CA PHE A 82 -0.75 -11.98 -10.55
C PHE A 82 -1.26 -10.57 -10.28
N ASP A 83 -1.17 -9.72 -11.30
CA ASP A 83 -1.68 -8.35 -11.27
C ASP A 83 -2.88 -8.23 -12.20
N LEU A 84 -4.05 -7.94 -11.65
CA LEU A 84 -5.25 -7.63 -12.43
C LEU A 84 -5.41 -6.11 -12.51
N LEU A 85 -5.32 -5.56 -13.71
CA LEU A 85 -5.43 -4.14 -14.01
C LEU A 85 -6.83 -3.88 -14.57
N VAL A 86 -7.69 -3.30 -13.74
CA VAL A 86 -9.11 -3.12 -14.05
C VAL A 86 -9.34 -1.74 -14.67
N GLY A 87 -9.76 -1.72 -15.93
CA GLY A 87 -10.03 -0.53 -16.73
C GLY A 87 -9.66 -0.71 -18.21
N PRO A 88 -9.88 0.31 -19.04
CA PRO A 88 -9.52 0.28 -20.46
C PRO A 88 -8.01 0.07 -20.65
N ALA A 89 -7.63 -0.71 -21.66
CA ALA A 89 -6.22 -1.07 -21.87
C ALA A 89 -5.36 0.16 -22.20
N GLU A 90 -5.92 1.08 -22.98
CA GLU A 90 -5.33 2.35 -23.40
C GLU A 90 -4.98 3.28 -22.23
N ASP A 91 -5.74 3.24 -21.14
CA ASP A 91 -5.48 4.01 -19.92
C ASP A 91 -4.36 3.37 -19.09
N TRP A 92 -4.27 2.03 -19.12
CA TRP A 92 -3.30 1.27 -18.34
C TRP A 92 -1.90 1.22 -18.95
N LEU A 93 -1.78 1.07 -20.27
CA LEU A 93 -0.49 0.97 -20.96
C LEU A 93 0.52 2.08 -20.61
N PRO A 94 0.15 3.38 -20.51
CA PRO A 94 1.08 4.41 -20.06
C PRO A 94 1.40 4.33 -18.56
N GLU A 95 0.54 3.72 -17.75
CA GLU A 95 0.66 3.65 -16.29
C GLU A 95 1.45 2.42 -15.80
N ILE A 96 1.60 1.36 -16.61
CA ILE A 96 2.39 0.19 -16.23
C ILE A 96 3.86 0.56 -16.07
N VAL A 97 4.47 0.22 -14.93
CA VAL A 97 5.91 0.29 -14.72
C VAL A 97 6.43 -1.14 -14.60
N ALA A 98 6.94 -1.68 -15.71
CA ALA A 98 7.43 -3.04 -15.80
C ALA A 98 8.44 -3.18 -16.94
N ARG A 99 9.23 -4.26 -16.87
CA ARG A 99 10.00 -4.83 -17.97
C ARG A 99 9.33 -6.15 -18.35
N VAL A 100 8.79 -6.24 -19.56
CA VAL A 100 7.92 -7.33 -20.01
C VAL A 100 8.67 -8.21 -20.99
N ASP A 101 8.68 -9.51 -20.73
CA ASP A 101 9.37 -10.52 -21.54
C ASP A 101 8.44 -11.11 -22.61
N GLU A 102 7.14 -11.16 -22.34
CA GLU A 102 6.14 -11.74 -23.24
C GLU A 102 4.87 -10.90 -23.29
N PHE A 103 4.42 -10.56 -24.50
CA PHE A 103 3.19 -9.83 -24.74
C PHE A 103 2.14 -10.73 -25.38
N ILE A 104 0.91 -10.70 -24.87
CA ILE A 104 -0.25 -11.41 -25.43
C ILE A 104 -1.31 -10.38 -25.77
N ILE A 105 -1.53 -10.15 -27.07
CA ILE A 105 -2.52 -9.22 -27.62
C ILE A 105 -3.67 -10.03 -28.20
N ALA A 106 -4.66 -10.34 -27.35
CA ALA A 106 -5.80 -11.16 -27.74
C ALA A 106 -6.90 -10.38 -28.48
N GLU A 107 -6.99 -9.07 -28.27
CA GLU A 107 -7.99 -8.19 -28.88
C GLU A 107 -7.30 -7.02 -29.56
N PRO A 108 -7.94 -6.36 -30.56
CA PRO A 108 -7.39 -5.18 -31.21
C PRO A 108 -6.95 -4.13 -30.19
N LEU A 109 -5.78 -3.54 -30.41
CA LEU A 109 -5.18 -2.57 -29.51
C LEU A 109 -4.77 -1.33 -30.30
N ASP A 110 -5.29 -0.17 -29.93
CA ASP A 110 -5.00 1.09 -30.63
C ASP A 110 -3.58 1.59 -30.35
N GLN A 111 -3.14 1.49 -29.08
CA GLN A 111 -1.87 2.04 -28.61
C GLN A 111 -0.71 1.03 -28.60
N ILE A 112 -0.58 0.20 -29.64
CA ILE A 112 0.52 -0.81 -29.75
C ILE A 112 1.92 -0.19 -29.55
N ARG A 113 2.12 1.08 -29.95
CA ARG A 113 3.40 1.78 -29.76
C ARG A 113 3.78 1.95 -28.28
N ALA A 114 2.81 1.99 -27.36
CA ALA A 114 3.08 2.11 -25.93
C ALA A 114 3.86 0.90 -25.38
N LEU A 115 3.72 -0.27 -26.01
CA LEU A 115 4.43 -1.50 -25.63
C LEU A 115 5.95 -1.37 -25.75
N GLN A 116 6.44 -0.47 -26.61
CA GLN A 116 7.89 -0.23 -26.79
C GLN A 116 8.59 0.12 -25.47
N ARG A 117 7.91 0.84 -24.57
CA ARG A 117 8.46 1.28 -23.27
C ARG A 117 8.59 0.12 -22.28
N LEU A 118 7.79 -0.92 -22.46
CA LEU A 118 7.70 -2.07 -21.56
C LEU A 118 8.60 -3.22 -22.01
N ALA A 119 8.88 -3.33 -23.31
CA ALA A 119 9.65 -4.44 -23.87
C ALA A 119 11.12 -4.43 -23.40
N THR A 120 11.65 -5.62 -23.14
CA THR A 120 13.07 -5.94 -22.93
C THR A 120 13.72 -6.41 -24.24
N PRO A 121 15.07 -6.49 -24.31
CA PRO A 121 15.71 -7.21 -25.40
C PRO A 121 15.24 -8.66 -25.40
N ALA A 122 14.90 -9.19 -26.57
CA ALA A 122 14.33 -10.53 -26.76
C ALA A 122 12.88 -10.72 -26.28
N SER A 123 12.13 -9.66 -25.93
CA SER A 123 10.70 -9.82 -25.69
C SER A 123 10.00 -10.48 -26.88
N THR A 124 9.10 -11.41 -26.59
CA THR A 124 8.22 -12.02 -27.59
C THR A 124 6.83 -11.40 -27.55
N LEU A 125 6.12 -11.46 -28.66
CA LEU A 125 4.78 -10.94 -28.78
C LEU A 125 3.92 -11.90 -29.61
N HIS A 126 2.73 -12.17 -29.09
CA HIS A 126 1.70 -12.98 -29.71
C HIS A 126 0.48 -12.09 -29.94
N ILE A 127 0.07 -11.89 -31.18
CA ILE A 127 -1.10 -11.08 -31.54
C ILE A 127 -2.11 -11.92 -32.31
N ARG A 128 -3.38 -11.87 -31.90
CA ARG A 128 -4.46 -12.61 -32.56
C ARG A 128 -5.03 -11.81 -33.72
N ARG A 129 -5.07 -12.43 -34.91
CA ARG A 129 -5.66 -11.89 -36.15
C ARG A 129 -5.31 -10.41 -36.42
N PRO A 130 -4.01 -10.03 -36.47
CA PRO A 130 -3.62 -8.65 -36.73
C PRO A 130 -4.02 -8.24 -38.15
N ASP A 131 -4.57 -7.04 -38.31
CA ASP A 131 -4.71 -6.41 -39.62
C ASP A 131 -3.40 -5.73 -40.04
N GLU A 132 -3.36 -5.18 -41.26
CA GLU A 132 -2.15 -4.50 -41.75
C GLU A 132 -1.74 -3.29 -40.90
N GLN A 133 -2.72 -2.60 -40.31
CA GLN A 133 -2.45 -1.41 -39.49
C GLN A 133 -1.81 -1.78 -38.16
N ALA A 134 -2.25 -2.87 -37.53
CA ALA A 134 -1.65 -3.47 -36.36
C ALA A 134 -0.22 -3.93 -36.67
N LEU A 135 0.01 -4.61 -37.79
CA LEU A 135 1.36 -5.01 -38.22
C LEU A 135 2.29 -3.81 -38.47
N ARG A 136 1.79 -2.74 -39.11
CA ARG A 136 2.55 -1.48 -39.25
C ARG A 136 2.88 -0.86 -37.89
N SER A 137 1.95 -0.88 -36.96
CA SER A 137 2.12 -0.33 -35.61
C SER A 137 3.10 -1.14 -34.76
N LEU A 138 3.09 -2.47 -34.89
CA LEU A 138 4.07 -3.38 -34.27
C LEU A 138 5.49 -3.07 -34.75
N ARG A 139 5.68 -2.93 -36.07
CA ARG A 139 6.98 -2.54 -36.65
C ARG A 139 7.44 -1.19 -36.13
N ALA A 140 6.54 -0.20 -36.05
CA ALA A 140 6.86 1.12 -35.49
C ALA A 140 7.20 1.06 -33.98
N ALA A 141 6.61 0.11 -33.24
CA ALA A 141 6.92 -0.16 -31.83
C ALA A 141 8.26 -0.90 -31.64
N GLY A 142 8.88 -1.41 -32.71
CA GLY A 142 10.15 -2.12 -32.69
C GLY A 142 10.03 -3.64 -32.68
N PHE A 143 8.85 -4.19 -32.97
CA PHE A 143 8.62 -5.63 -33.13
C PHE A 143 8.70 -6.05 -34.60
N THR A 144 9.37 -7.17 -34.85
CA THR A 144 9.43 -7.78 -36.19
C THR A 144 8.72 -9.12 -36.16
N VAL A 145 7.85 -9.34 -37.13
CA VAL A 145 7.12 -10.61 -37.30
C VAL A 145 8.12 -11.75 -37.51
N THR A 146 7.89 -12.87 -36.82
CA THR A 146 8.72 -14.07 -36.87
C THR A 146 7.90 -15.25 -37.34
N GLY A 147 8.30 -15.87 -38.47
CA GLY A 147 7.64 -17.04 -39.02
C GLY A 147 6.23 -16.79 -39.57
N GLU A 148 5.63 -17.86 -40.08
CA GLU A 148 4.24 -17.89 -40.53
C GLU A 148 3.26 -17.91 -39.34
N PRO A 149 2.00 -17.49 -39.52
CA PRO A 149 0.97 -17.57 -38.48
C PRO A 149 0.75 -19.01 -37.98
N GLU A 150 0.51 -19.16 -36.68
CA GLU A 150 0.06 -20.41 -36.07
C GLU A 150 -1.44 -20.31 -35.74
N GLY A 151 -2.27 -20.86 -36.64
CA GLY A 151 -3.73 -20.72 -36.55
C GLY A 151 -4.16 -19.24 -36.66
N GLU A 152 -4.79 -18.71 -35.61
CA GLU A 152 -5.20 -17.30 -35.55
C GLU A 152 -4.11 -16.36 -35.03
N TRP A 153 -2.95 -16.87 -34.64
CA TRP A 153 -1.92 -16.09 -33.94
C TRP A 153 -0.73 -15.78 -34.84
N GLN A 154 -0.30 -14.51 -34.80
CA GLN A 154 0.96 -14.07 -35.38
C GLN A 154 1.98 -13.84 -34.27
N HIS A 155 3.20 -14.26 -34.52
CA HIS A 155 4.33 -14.11 -33.61
C HIS A 155 5.25 -12.96 -34.06
N ALA A 156 5.81 -12.25 -33.11
CA ALA A 156 6.84 -11.24 -33.33
C ALA A 156 7.86 -11.22 -32.19
N ALA A 157 9.05 -10.68 -32.47
CA ALA A 157 10.11 -10.46 -31.49
C ALA A 157 10.51 -8.99 -31.46
N TYR A 158 10.90 -8.50 -30.29
CA TYR A 158 11.43 -7.15 -30.15
C TYR A 158 12.85 -7.06 -30.69
N THR A 159 13.05 -6.30 -31.76
CA THR A 159 14.31 -6.17 -32.50
C THR A 159 14.83 -4.74 -32.55
N SER A 160 14.25 -3.83 -31.76
CA SER A 160 14.66 -2.42 -31.75
C SER A 160 16.12 -2.28 -31.29
N ARG A 161 16.89 -1.47 -32.04
CA ARG A 161 18.26 -1.10 -31.68
C ARG A 161 18.34 0.18 -30.84
N LYS A 162 17.19 0.74 -30.42
CA LYS A 162 17.19 1.94 -29.58
C LYS A 162 17.84 1.62 -28.24
N PRO A 163 18.73 2.48 -27.72
CA PRO A 163 19.32 2.29 -26.40
C PRO A 163 18.22 2.15 -25.34
N GLN A 164 18.21 1.03 -24.62
CA GLN A 164 17.38 0.86 -23.43
C GLN A 164 18.23 1.10 -22.20
N ALA A 165 17.63 1.63 -21.14
CA ALA A 165 18.30 1.71 -19.86
C ALA A 165 18.66 0.27 -19.41
N PRO A 166 19.96 -0.01 -19.15
CA PRO A 166 20.39 -1.34 -18.74
C PRO A 166 19.63 -1.78 -17.49
N ARG A 167 19.43 -3.09 -17.36
CA ARG A 167 18.87 -3.65 -16.11
C ARG A 167 19.82 -3.28 -14.97
N ALA A 168 19.27 -2.81 -13.87
CA ALA A 168 20.07 -2.61 -12.67
C ALA A 168 20.72 -3.96 -12.28
N ALA A 169 21.95 -3.92 -11.77
CA ALA A 169 22.54 -5.12 -11.19
C ALA A 169 21.61 -5.64 -10.08
N ALA A 170 21.53 -6.96 -9.93
CA ALA A 170 20.78 -7.55 -8.83
C ALA A 170 21.28 -6.94 -7.51
N PRO A 171 20.39 -6.45 -6.64
CA PRO A 171 20.81 -5.81 -5.41
C PRO A 171 21.51 -6.82 -4.52
N GLU A 172 22.51 -6.35 -3.77
CA GLU A 172 22.97 -7.12 -2.62
C GLU A 172 21.87 -7.10 -1.55
N ARG A 173 21.29 -8.27 -1.26
CA ARG A 173 20.09 -8.43 -0.44
C ARG A 173 20.36 -8.31 1.07
N ARG A 174 21.02 -7.24 1.47
CA ARG A 174 21.23 -6.81 2.87
C ARG A 174 20.68 -5.41 3.05
N ALA A 175 19.84 -5.23 4.07
CA ALA A 175 19.24 -3.94 4.37
C ALA A 175 19.26 -3.62 5.87
N ILE A 176 19.35 -2.34 6.18
CA ILE A 176 19.04 -1.80 7.50
C ILE A 176 17.68 -1.08 7.42
N VAL A 177 16.81 -1.31 8.39
CA VAL A 177 15.55 -0.58 8.55
C VAL A 177 15.60 0.14 9.89
N ILE A 178 15.38 1.45 9.91
CA ILE A 178 15.34 2.24 11.15
C ILE A 178 13.88 2.50 11.53
N GLY A 179 13.46 2.00 12.69
CA GLY A 179 12.13 2.17 13.29
C GLY A 179 11.24 0.93 13.13
N ALA A 180 10.71 0.41 14.24
CA ALA A 180 9.86 -0.77 14.31
C ALA A 180 8.36 -0.43 14.46
N GLY A 181 7.93 0.70 13.89
CA GLY A 181 6.51 0.99 13.67
C GLY A 181 5.92 0.17 12.51
N VAL A 182 4.67 0.47 12.11
CA VAL A 182 4.01 -0.24 10.99
C VAL A 182 4.81 -0.18 9.69
N ALA A 183 5.45 0.97 9.40
CA ALA A 183 6.23 1.17 8.18
C ALA A 183 7.45 0.24 8.12
N GLY A 184 8.30 0.26 9.15
CA GLY A 184 9.52 -0.55 9.17
C GLY A 184 9.22 -2.03 9.34
N SER A 185 8.18 -2.39 10.08
CA SER A 185 7.73 -3.79 10.19
C SER A 185 7.29 -4.36 8.83
N ALA A 186 6.53 -3.59 8.05
CA ALA A 186 6.14 -3.98 6.70
C ALA A 186 7.35 -4.04 5.74
N ALA A 187 8.30 -3.12 5.87
CA ALA A 187 9.54 -3.14 5.10
C ALA A 187 10.35 -4.42 5.34
N CYS A 188 10.57 -4.76 6.61
CA CYS A 188 11.26 -5.99 6.99
C CYS A 188 10.58 -7.22 6.37
N GLU A 189 9.24 -7.29 6.49
CA GLU A 189 8.46 -8.42 6.01
C GLU A 189 8.51 -8.56 4.47
N ARG A 190 8.34 -7.47 3.72
CA ARG A 190 8.39 -7.50 2.25
C ARG A 190 9.78 -7.76 1.69
N LEU A 191 10.83 -7.30 2.36
CA LEU A 191 12.22 -7.60 2.01
C LEU A 191 12.57 -9.06 2.34
N ALA A 192 12.25 -9.53 3.55
CA ALA A 192 12.49 -10.91 3.97
C ALA A 192 11.75 -11.92 3.07
N ALA A 193 10.54 -11.59 2.61
CA ALA A 193 9.79 -12.39 1.64
C ALA A 193 10.53 -12.57 0.30
N ARG A 194 11.41 -11.65 -0.08
CA ARG A 194 12.30 -11.72 -1.27
C ARG A 194 13.70 -12.24 -0.95
N GLY A 195 13.91 -12.74 0.27
CA GLY A 195 15.17 -13.36 0.69
C GLY A 195 16.22 -12.39 1.21
N TRP A 196 15.86 -11.15 1.54
CA TRP A 196 16.77 -10.18 2.13
C TRP A 196 17.10 -10.52 3.58
N GLN A 197 18.35 -10.28 3.97
CA GLN A 197 18.78 -10.19 5.36
C GLN A 197 18.55 -8.76 5.85
N VAL A 198 17.75 -8.60 6.90
CA VAL A 198 17.32 -7.29 7.37
C VAL A 198 17.77 -7.09 8.81
N THR A 199 18.49 -5.99 9.06
CA THR A 199 18.76 -5.50 10.41
C THR A 199 17.78 -4.38 10.76
N LEU A 200 16.91 -4.62 11.75
CA LEU A 200 15.95 -3.65 12.24
C LEU A 200 16.49 -2.97 13.50
N ILE A 201 16.64 -1.64 13.46
CA ILE A 201 17.08 -0.83 14.59
C ILE A 201 15.87 -0.11 15.19
N GLU A 202 15.66 -0.26 16.50
CA GLU A 202 14.57 0.38 17.25
C GLU A 202 15.07 0.88 18.61
N ARG A 203 14.67 2.10 18.98
CA ARG A 203 15.12 2.74 20.23
C ARG A 203 14.45 2.19 21.46
N HIS A 204 13.25 1.64 21.31
CA HIS A 204 12.48 1.04 22.39
C HIS A 204 12.78 -0.45 22.56
N ASP A 205 12.19 -1.08 23.58
CA ASP A 205 12.36 -2.51 23.90
C ASP A 205 11.58 -3.45 22.96
N GLY A 206 10.75 -2.89 22.07
CA GLY A 206 9.83 -3.61 21.23
C GLY A 206 9.17 -2.72 20.18
N PRO A 207 8.51 -3.34 19.18
CA PRO A 207 7.88 -2.60 18.09
C PRO A 207 6.69 -1.76 18.55
N ALA A 208 6.33 -0.78 17.73
CA ALA A 208 5.07 -0.04 17.83
C ALA A 208 4.82 0.77 19.12
N GLN A 209 5.86 1.31 19.76
CA GLN A 209 5.71 2.10 20.99
C GLN A 209 5.45 3.61 20.77
N GLU A 210 5.64 4.09 19.54
CA GLU A 210 5.34 5.47 19.14
C GLU A 210 3.98 5.57 18.45
N ALA A 211 3.83 6.27 17.32
CA ALA A 211 2.52 6.49 16.66
C ALA A 211 1.71 5.20 16.39
N SER A 212 2.36 4.06 16.23
CA SER A 212 1.74 2.74 16.02
C SER A 212 1.22 2.05 17.30
N GLY A 213 1.30 2.70 18.47
CA GLY A 213 0.96 2.09 19.76
C GLY A 213 -0.51 2.23 20.21
N ASN A 214 -1.42 2.64 19.33
CA ASN A 214 -2.84 2.73 19.68
C ASN A 214 -3.46 1.34 19.92
N ARG A 215 -4.47 1.27 20.79
CA ARG A 215 -5.21 0.02 21.07
C ARG A 215 -5.91 -0.52 19.81
N ALA A 216 -6.57 0.37 19.08
CA ALA A 216 -7.27 0.06 17.84
C ALA A 216 -7.00 1.17 16.81
N GLY A 217 -6.57 0.79 15.63
CA GLY A 217 -6.49 1.66 14.46
C GLY A 217 -7.56 1.28 13.45
N ILE A 218 -8.20 2.29 12.87
CA ILE A 218 -9.29 2.09 11.90
C ILE A 218 -8.71 1.89 10.50
N PHE A 219 -9.31 0.97 9.75
CA PHE A 219 -9.02 0.81 8.34
C PHE A 219 -10.31 0.89 7.51
N MET A 220 -10.30 1.78 6.53
CA MET A 220 -11.35 2.04 5.55
C MET A 220 -10.73 2.76 4.35
N PRO A 221 -11.33 2.69 3.15
CA PRO A 221 -10.91 3.51 2.03
C PRO A 221 -11.28 4.99 2.23
N LEU A 222 -10.81 5.84 1.32
CA LEU A 222 -11.33 7.19 1.10
C LEU A 222 -12.05 7.20 -0.26
N LEU A 223 -13.10 8.00 -0.41
CA LEU A 223 -13.80 8.23 -1.67
C LEU A 223 -13.83 9.72 -2.01
N SER A 224 -13.83 10.02 -3.31
CA SER A 224 -14.03 11.36 -3.85
C SER A 224 -14.83 11.29 -5.15
N LYS A 225 -15.44 12.41 -5.53
CA LYS A 225 -16.25 12.51 -6.75
C LYS A 225 -15.46 12.22 -8.02
N ASP A 226 -14.22 12.67 -8.06
CA ASP A 226 -13.32 12.66 -9.21
C ASP A 226 -12.33 11.47 -9.24
N ASP A 227 -12.42 10.54 -8.28
CA ASP A 227 -11.45 9.45 -8.09
C ASP A 227 -9.98 9.91 -8.18
N ASN A 228 -9.70 11.00 -7.46
CA ASN A 228 -8.37 11.61 -7.44
C ASN A 228 -7.28 10.68 -6.85
N ILE A 229 -6.03 11.15 -6.93
CA ILE A 229 -4.83 10.44 -6.47
C ILE A 229 -5.00 9.84 -5.04
N PRO A 230 -5.41 10.61 -4.01
CA PRO A 230 -5.70 10.04 -2.69
C PRO A 230 -6.73 8.91 -2.69
N THR A 231 -7.84 9.04 -3.42
CA THR A 231 -8.88 8.00 -3.51
C THR A 231 -8.32 6.72 -4.13
N ARG A 232 -7.65 6.83 -5.29
CA ARG A 232 -7.03 5.67 -5.98
C ARG A 232 -5.98 4.98 -5.11
N LEU A 233 -5.08 5.77 -4.51
CA LEU A 233 -4.02 5.25 -3.65
C LEU A 233 -4.59 4.55 -2.40
N THR A 234 -5.57 5.16 -1.72
CA THR A 234 -6.16 4.55 -0.52
C THR A 234 -6.99 3.32 -0.86
N ARG A 235 -7.67 3.27 -2.02
CA ARG A 235 -8.33 2.07 -2.53
C ARG A 235 -7.34 0.94 -2.73
N ALA A 236 -6.22 1.19 -3.43
CA ALA A 236 -5.16 0.20 -3.63
C ALA A 236 -4.56 -0.27 -2.30
N ALA A 237 -4.23 0.67 -1.42
CA ALA A 237 -3.62 0.41 -0.12
C ALA A 237 -4.52 -0.42 0.79
N TYR A 238 -5.79 -0.04 0.90
CA TYR A 238 -6.80 -0.73 1.72
C TYR A 238 -6.99 -2.19 1.26
N LEU A 239 -7.21 -2.42 -0.03
CA LEU A 239 -7.43 -3.76 -0.57
C LEU A 239 -6.17 -4.63 -0.49
N TYR A 240 -5.00 -4.05 -0.75
CA TYR A 240 -3.73 -4.77 -0.62
C TYR A 240 -3.43 -5.13 0.83
N ALA A 241 -3.65 -4.22 1.77
CA ALA A 241 -3.44 -4.45 3.20
C ALA A 241 -4.31 -5.59 3.73
N GLN A 242 -5.59 -5.63 3.35
CA GLN A 242 -6.49 -6.73 3.73
C GLN A 242 -5.97 -8.09 3.26
N ARG A 243 -5.55 -8.20 1.98
CA ARG A 243 -4.95 -9.45 1.47
C ARG A 243 -3.63 -9.78 2.17
N ALA A 244 -2.81 -8.77 2.48
CA ALA A 244 -1.57 -8.96 3.21
C ALA A 244 -1.81 -9.50 4.62
N TRP A 245 -2.79 -8.96 5.35
CA TRP A 245 -3.16 -9.46 6.67
C TRP A 245 -3.72 -10.88 6.62
N GLN A 246 -4.52 -11.23 5.61
CA GLN A 246 -4.96 -12.62 5.42
C GLN A 246 -3.80 -13.60 5.24
N ARG A 247 -2.76 -13.22 4.48
CA ARG A 247 -1.53 -14.04 4.35
C ARG A 247 -0.75 -14.18 5.66
N LEU A 248 -0.91 -13.22 6.57
CA LEU A 248 -0.30 -13.26 7.90
C LEU A 248 -1.16 -14.02 8.91
N GLY A 249 -2.25 -14.68 8.51
CA GLY A 249 -3.13 -15.42 9.43
C GLY A 249 -4.40 -14.68 9.83
N GLY A 250 -4.69 -13.55 9.17
CA GLY A 250 -5.98 -12.87 9.24
C GLY A 250 -6.17 -11.97 10.45
N LEU A 251 -7.41 -11.51 10.61
CA LEU A 251 -7.88 -10.68 11.71
C LEU A 251 -8.71 -11.51 12.68
N ASP A 252 -8.34 -11.51 13.96
CA ASP A 252 -9.12 -12.15 15.03
C ASP A 252 -9.27 -11.18 16.22
N PRO A 253 -10.48 -10.83 16.66
CA PRO A 253 -10.68 -9.94 17.81
C PRO A 253 -10.13 -10.53 19.12
N ASN A 254 -10.04 -11.86 19.21
CA ASN A 254 -9.58 -12.58 20.39
C ASN A 254 -8.08 -12.89 20.39
N ALA A 255 -7.36 -12.53 19.32
CA ALA A 255 -5.91 -12.72 19.27
C ALA A 255 -5.22 -11.96 20.42
N PRO A 256 -4.15 -12.52 21.03
CA PRO A 256 -3.48 -11.89 22.17
C PRO A 256 -2.99 -10.47 21.85
N GLY A 257 -3.44 -9.48 22.63
CA GLY A 257 -3.02 -8.08 22.48
C GLY A 257 -1.59 -7.79 22.94
N SER A 258 -1.06 -8.61 23.86
CA SER A 258 0.32 -8.57 24.36
C SER A 258 0.87 -10.00 24.44
N GLY A 259 2.11 -10.23 24.02
CA GLY A 259 2.73 -11.56 23.96
C GLY A 259 3.16 -11.99 22.55
N THR A 260 3.93 -13.08 22.50
CA THR A 260 4.60 -13.71 21.35
C THR A 260 3.67 -14.31 20.29
N GLY A 261 2.39 -13.90 20.25
CA GLY A 261 1.38 -14.45 19.35
C GLY A 261 1.86 -14.44 17.90
N GLU A 262 2.00 -15.64 17.35
CA GLU A 262 2.52 -15.90 16.01
C GLU A 262 1.42 -15.64 14.97
N GLY A 263 1.73 -14.87 13.93
CA GLY A 263 0.88 -14.70 12.76
C GLY A 263 -0.35 -13.79 12.95
N THR A 264 -1.33 -14.17 13.77
CA THR A 264 -2.65 -13.54 13.74
C THR A 264 -2.67 -12.10 14.24
N ILE A 265 -3.32 -11.22 13.49
CA ILE A 265 -3.45 -9.80 13.82
C ILE A 265 -4.71 -9.61 14.63
N ARG A 266 -4.60 -8.96 15.79
CA ARG A 266 -5.78 -8.61 16.56
C ARG A 266 -6.60 -7.55 15.85
N GLY A 267 -7.87 -7.86 15.57
CA GLY A 267 -8.75 -6.94 14.86
C GLY A 267 -10.02 -7.61 14.37
N LYS A 268 -10.93 -6.82 13.80
CA LYS A 268 -12.18 -7.32 13.25
C LYS A 268 -12.64 -6.45 12.08
N GLN A 269 -13.10 -7.12 11.01
CA GLN A 269 -13.88 -6.48 9.94
C GLN A 269 -15.33 -6.33 10.40
N CYS A 270 -15.57 -5.38 11.29
CA CYS A 270 -16.90 -5.10 11.85
C CYS A 270 -17.74 -4.13 11.01
N GLY A 271 -17.22 -3.67 9.86
CA GLY A 271 -17.77 -2.54 9.12
C GLY A 271 -17.33 -1.20 9.70
N VAL A 272 -17.39 -0.18 8.86
CA VAL A 272 -17.24 1.23 9.26
C VAL A 272 -18.43 2.03 8.75
N LEU A 273 -19.11 2.74 9.64
CA LEU A 273 -20.16 3.69 9.30
C LEU A 273 -19.58 5.10 9.30
N GLN A 274 -19.50 5.75 8.15
CA GLN A 274 -19.04 7.13 8.02
C GLN A 274 -20.26 8.05 7.84
N LEU A 275 -20.66 8.69 8.94
CA LEU A 275 -21.83 9.55 9.01
C LEU A 275 -21.66 10.79 8.12
N ALA A 276 -22.74 11.21 7.47
CA ALA A 276 -22.79 12.52 6.84
C ALA A 276 -22.74 13.62 7.92
N ARG A 277 -22.04 14.72 7.65
CA ARG A 277 -21.87 15.82 8.62
C ARG A 277 -23.10 16.72 8.64
N ASP A 278 -23.72 16.86 7.48
CA ASP A 278 -24.85 17.73 7.17
C ASP A 278 -25.53 17.20 5.89
N ALA A 279 -26.62 17.86 5.47
CA ALA A 279 -27.37 17.47 4.28
C ALA A 279 -26.59 17.63 2.96
N GLU A 280 -25.67 18.60 2.87
CA GLU A 280 -24.85 18.81 1.67
C GLU A 280 -23.84 17.66 1.50
N HIS A 281 -23.17 17.28 2.59
CA HIS A 281 -22.25 16.16 2.61
C HIS A 281 -22.98 14.83 2.31
N ALA A 282 -24.23 14.66 2.78
CA ALA A 282 -25.05 13.50 2.45
C ALA A 282 -25.33 13.38 0.95
N LEU A 283 -25.69 14.49 0.30
CA LEU A 283 -25.90 14.52 -1.16
C LEU A 283 -24.64 14.13 -1.92
N LEU A 284 -23.48 14.69 -1.51
CA LEU A 284 -22.19 14.33 -2.10
C LEU A 284 -21.86 12.85 -1.89
N GLN A 285 -22.08 12.34 -0.68
CA GLN A 285 -21.84 10.93 -0.36
C GLN A 285 -22.68 10.01 -1.26
N LYS A 286 -23.98 10.29 -1.39
CA LYS A 286 -24.87 9.55 -2.27
C LYS A 286 -24.44 9.64 -3.74
N GLU A 287 -24.16 10.84 -4.24
CA GLU A 287 -23.76 11.07 -5.64
C GLU A 287 -22.51 10.27 -6.02
N ILE A 288 -21.51 10.19 -5.14
CA ILE A 288 -20.29 9.40 -5.35
C ILE A 288 -20.62 7.92 -5.53
N VAL A 289 -21.47 7.35 -4.68
CA VAL A 289 -21.85 5.93 -4.76
C VAL A 289 -22.63 5.66 -6.05
N ASP A 290 -23.58 6.54 -6.38
CA ASP A 290 -24.40 6.42 -7.60
C ASP A 290 -23.57 6.55 -8.90
N THR A 291 -22.55 7.42 -8.88
CA THR A 291 -21.68 7.69 -10.03
C THR A 291 -20.73 6.51 -10.28
N TRP A 292 -20.02 6.08 -9.23
CA TRP A 292 -18.98 5.06 -9.36
C TRP A 292 -19.51 3.63 -9.35
N ARG A 293 -20.73 3.43 -8.82
CA ARG A 293 -21.41 2.13 -8.75
C ARG A 293 -20.52 1.00 -8.23
N TYR A 294 -19.72 1.31 -7.20
CA TYR A 294 -18.87 0.32 -6.58
C TYR A 294 -19.71 -0.85 -6.03
N PRO A 295 -19.14 -2.07 -5.95
CA PRO A 295 -19.81 -3.19 -5.34
C PRO A 295 -20.24 -2.87 -3.92
N GLU A 296 -21.43 -3.30 -3.52
CA GLU A 296 -21.97 -3.09 -2.17
C GLU A 296 -21.06 -3.63 -1.05
N ARG A 297 -20.19 -4.60 -1.35
CA ARG A 297 -19.16 -5.12 -0.44
C ARG A 297 -18.00 -4.14 -0.18
N TYR A 298 -17.82 -3.15 -1.05
CA TYR A 298 -16.84 -2.08 -0.92
C TYR A 298 -17.44 -0.86 -0.18
N VAL A 299 -18.56 -0.33 -0.67
CA VAL A 299 -19.29 0.78 -0.04
C VAL A 299 -20.77 0.72 -0.38
N ARG A 300 -21.62 1.21 0.54
CA ARG A 300 -23.06 1.44 0.32
C ARG A 300 -23.42 2.82 0.83
N TRP A 301 -24.35 3.49 0.14
CA TRP A 301 -25.09 4.60 0.72
C TRP A 301 -26.24 4.05 1.57
N LEU A 302 -26.38 4.56 2.79
CA LEU A 302 -27.51 4.30 3.66
C LEU A 302 -28.24 5.62 3.90
N ASP A 303 -29.55 5.63 3.67
CA ASP A 303 -30.37 6.78 4.06
C ASP A 303 -30.46 6.92 5.60
N ALA A 304 -31.11 7.99 6.06
CA ALA A 304 -31.23 8.29 7.48
C ALA A 304 -31.89 7.14 8.29
N GLN A 305 -32.90 6.48 7.73
CA GLN A 305 -33.61 5.39 8.40
C GLN A 305 -32.69 4.15 8.52
N GLN A 306 -32.05 3.77 7.43
CA GLN A 306 -31.15 2.62 7.36
C GLN A 306 -29.92 2.82 8.25
N ALA A 307 -29.30 4.00 8.20
CA ALA A 307 -28.15 4.33 9.01
C ALA A 307 -28.51 4.38 10.51
N SER A 308 -29.69 4.91 10.86
CA SER A 308 -30.14 4.97 12.27
C SER A 308 -30.41 3.57 12.82
N ALA A 309 -31.05 2.71 12.02
CA ALA A 309 -31.30 1.32 12.39
C ALA A 309 -29.99 0.53 12.56
N MET A 310 -28.98 0.79 11.71
CA MET A 310 -27.67 0.15 11.80
C MET A 310 -26.85 0.63 13.00
N LEU A 311 -26.90 1.94 13.30
CA LEU A 311 -26.18 2.53 14.42
C LEU A 311 -26.83 2.22 15.77
N GLY A 312 -28.17 2.15 15.81
CA GLY A 312 -28.95 2.13 17.04
C GLY A 312 -29.15 3.51 17.66
N ALA A 313 -28.85 4.58 16.91
CA ALA A 313 -29.00 5.98 17.34
C ALA A 313 -29.39 6.89 16.15
N PRO A 314 -29.94 8.10 16.40
CA PRO A 314 -30.38 8.97 15.32
C PRO A 314 -29.23 9.42 14.39
N THR A 315 -29.37 9.15 13.09
CA THR A 315 -28.44 9.63 12.04
C THR A 315 -29.22 10.41 10.96
N PRO A 316 -29.54 11.69 11.20
CA PRO A 316 -30.55 12.42 10.40
C PRO A 316 -30.17 12.62 8.92
N HIS A 317 -28.89 12.48 8.57
CA HIS A 317 -28.38 12.74 7.23
C HIS A 317 -27.97 11.47 6.46
N GLY A 318 -28.04 10.29 7.07
CA GLY A 318 -27.54 9.06 6.46
C GLY A 318 -26.02 8.90 6.58
N ALA A 319 -25.48 7.90 5.88
CA ALA A 319 -24.07 7.52 6.00
C ALA A 319 -23.56 6.71 4.81
N TRP A 320 -22.25 6.70 4.63
CA TRP A 320 -21.58 5.60 3.95
C TRP A 320 -21.37 4.44 4.91
N HIS A 321 -21.63 3.22 4.44
CA HIS A 321 -21.23 2.00 5.12
C HIS A 321 -20.15 1.30 4.29
N PHE A 322 -18.99 1.02 4.90
CA PHE A 322 -17.89 0.25 4.34
C PHE A 322 -17.84 -1.14 4.99
N PRO A 323 -18.50 -2.18 4.43
CA PRO A 323 -18.66 -3.46 5.13
C PRO A 323 -17.35 -4.19 5.38
N GLY A 324 -16.39 -4.06 4.46
CA GLY A 324 -15.07 -4.67 4.61
C GLY A 324 -14.16 -3.96 5.62
N GLY A 325 -14.52 -2.75 6.07
CA GLY A 325 -13.71 -1.96 7.00
C GLY A 325 -13.80 -2.46 8.43
N GLY A 326 -13.02 -1.84 9.32
CA GLY A 326 -13.08 -2.13 10.75
C GLY A 326 -11.89 -1.59 11.51
N TRP A 327 -11.43 -2.36 12.50
CA TRP A 327 -10.30 -1.99 13.35
C TRP A 327 -9.26 -3.12 13.46
N ALA A 328 -8.00 -2.74 13.63
CA ALA A 328 -6.92 -3.65 13.97
C ALA A 328 -5.97 -2.99 14.98
N THR A 329 -5.41 -3.77 15.90
CA THR A 329 -4.36 -3.30 16.81
C THR A 329 -3.05 -3.19 16.02
N PRO A 330 -2.46 -1.99 15.83
CA PRO A 330 -1.28 -1.86 14.98
C PRO A 330 -0.04 -2.54 15.57
N ALA A 331 0.07 -2.65 16.90
CA ALA A 331 1.16 -3.37 17.55
C ALA A 331 1.17 -4.88 17.22
N THR A 332 -0.01 -5.53 17.17
CA THR A 332 -0.09 -6.94 16.73
C THR A 332 0.21 -7.07 15.24
N ALA A 333 -0.21 -6.11 14.41
CA ALA A 333 0.16 -6.10 13.00
C ALA A 333 1.69 -5.98 12.80
N CYS A 334 2.36 -5.12 13.58
CA CYS A 334 3.83 -5.01 13.55
C CYS A 334 4.48 -6.34 13.93
N ARG A 335 4.06 -6.97 15.03
CA ARG A 335 4.59 -8.26 15.46
C ARG A 335 4.37 -9.38 14.44
N ALA A 336 3.18 -9.46 13.85
CA ALA A 336 2.87 -10.43 12.79
C ALA A 336 3.83 -10.29 11.59
N MET A 337 4.06 -9.06 11.14
CA MET A 337 4.99 -8.77 10.04
C MET A 337 6.44 -9.13 10.41
N LEU A 338 6.90 -8.75 11.59
CA LEU A 338 8.25 -9.07 12.07
C LEU A 338 8.46 -10.57 12.35
N HIS A 339 7.40 -11.28 12.71
CA HIS A 339 7.41 -12.74 12.88
C HIS A 339 7.56 -13.44 11.53
N ALA A 340 6.80 -13.01 10.51
CA ALA A 340 6.85 -13.57 9.16
C ALA A 340 8.23 -13.43 8.48
N CYS A 341 9.13 -12.60 9.01
CA CYS A 341 10.50 -12.51 8.52
C CYS A 341 11.34 -13.77 8.82
N GLY A 342 11.00 -14.54 9.86
CA GLY A 342 11.78 -15.68 10.33
C GLY A 342 13.24 -15.32 10.62
N ASP A 343 14.16 -16.23 10.28
CA ASP A 343 15.60 -16.11 10.56
C ASP A 343 16.31 -15.01 9.74
N LYS A 344 15.61 -14.37 8.81
CA LYS A 344 16.16 -13.28 7.98
C LYS A 344 16.20 -11.92 8.69
N LEU A 345 15.59 -11.83 9.87
CA LEU A 345 15.50 -10.58 10.63
C LEU A 345 16.42 -10.60 11.85
N HIS A 346 17.39 -9.71 11.84
CA HIS A 346 18.17 -9.36 13.01
C HIS A 346 17.55 -8.12 13.68
N ARG A 347 17.28 -8.19 14.99
CA ARG A 347 16.67 -7.10 15.76
C ARG A 347 17.70 -6.47 16.69
N VAL A 348 17.87 -5.16 16.57
CA VAL A 348 18.72 -4.34 17.43
C VAL A 348 17.79 -3.36 18.15
N PHE A 349 17.25 -3.80 19.28
CA PHE A 349 16.38 -3.00 20.15
C PHE A 349 17.20 -2.25 21.20
N HIS A 350 16.60 -1.26 21.85
CA HIS A 350 17.29 -0.33 22.75
C HIS A 350 18.46 0.41 22.08
N ALA A 351 18.36 0.68 20.78
CA ALA A 351 19.39 1.36 20.02
C ALA A 351 18.77 2.46 19.16
N GLU A 352 19.15 3.70 19.40
CA GLU A 352 18.70 4.84 18.60
C GLU A 352 19.71 5.16 17.50
N ALA A 353 19.24 5.15 16.26
CA ALA A 353 20.02 5.60 15.11
C ALA A 353 20.07 7.13 15.08
N LEU A 354 21.22 7.70 15.41
CA LEU A 354 21.40 9.15 15.54
C LEU A 354 22.27 9.75 14.44
N ARG A 355 23.10 8.94 13.80
CA ARG A 355 23.93 9.35 12.66
C ARG A 355 23.99 8.22 11.64
N ILE A 356 23.91 8.59 10.36
CA ILE A 356 24.10 7.67 9.24
C ILE A 356 25.15 8.24 8.29
N GLU A 357 26.01 7.36 7.79
CA GLU A 357 27.07 7.74 6.85
C GLU A 357 27.22 6.69 5.77
N ARG A 358 27.65 7.11 4.59
CA ARG A 358 28.00 6.20 3.51
C ARG A 358 29.52 6.00 3.49
N ALA A 359 29.96 4.75 3.71
CA ALA A 359 31.35 4.34 3.68
C ALA A 359 31.55 3.33 2.54
N GLY A 360 32.15 3.80 1.42
CA GLY A 360 32.22 3.01 0.20
C GLY A 360 30.81 2.75 -0.37
N GLU A 361 30.45 1.48 -0.50
CA GLU A 361 29.14 1.05 -1.01
C GLU A 361 28.08 0.81 0.09
N GLU A 362 28.46 0.90 1.37
CA GLU A 362 27.55 0.62 2.49
C GLU A 362 27.13 1.89 3.25
N TRP A 363 25.92 1.84 3.78
CA TRP A 363 25.46 2.70 4.84
C TRP A 363 25.84 2.13 6.20
N GLN A 364 26.37 2.99 7.06
CA GLN A 364 26.68 2.71 8.45
C GLN A 364 25.77 3.54 9.35
N VAL A 365 25.24 2.91 10.41
CA VAL A 365 24.34 3.56 11.37
C VAL A 365 24.99 3.57 12.74
N PHE A 366 24.98 4.71 13.41
CA PHE A 366 25.66 4.94 14.69
C PHE A 366 24.72 5.47 15.76
N ASP A 367 25.03 5.15 17.02
CA ASP A 367 24.40 5.73 18.21
C ASP A 367 25.05 7.05 18.66
N ALA A 368 24.62 7.56 19.81
CA ALA A 368 25.08 8.82 20.39
C ALA A 368 26.57 8.78 20.78
N GLN A 369 27.09 7.60 21.11
CA GLN A 369 28.47 7.39 21.53
C GLN A 369 29.38 7.11 20.33
N GLY A 370 28.84 7.12 19.11
CA GLY A 370 29.59 6.79 17.90
C GLY A 370 29.84 5.31 17.70
N LYS A 371 29.15 4.43 18.44
CA LYS A 371 29.22 2.98 18.24
C LYS A 371 28.45 2.61 16.97
N LEU A 372 29.07 1.80 16.13
CA LEU A 372 28.43 1.22 14.95
C LEU A 372 27.35 0.23 15.37
N LEU A 373 26.12 0.47 14.95
CA LEU A 373 24.96 -0.40 15.19
C LEU A 373 24.80 -1.44 14.08
N ALA A 374 24.96 -1.05 12.81
CA ALA A 374 24.86 -1.93 11.65
C ALA A 374 25.50 -1.32 10.39
N ALA A 375 25.82 -2.17 9.41
CA ALA A 375 26.26 -1.76 8.07
C ALA A 375 25.58 -2.60 6.97
N ALA A 376 25.10 -1.95 5.91
CA ALA A 376 24.49 -2.60 4.74
C ALA A 376 24.44 -1.66 3.52
N PRO A 377 24.41 -2.19 2.29
CA PRO A 377 24.30 -1.37 1.07
C PRO A 377 22.95 -0.64 0.97
N THR A 378 21.88 -1.19 1.56
CA THR A 378 20.54 -0.59 1.56
C THR A 378 20.16 -0.12 2.95
N LEU A 379 19.66 1.11 3.07
CA LEU A 379 19.14 1.71 4.30
C LEU A 379 17.74 2.28 4.07
N VAL A 380 16.78 1.91 4.92
CA VAL A 380 15.39 2.36 4.87
C VAL A 380 15.05 3.17 6.11
N LEU A 381 14.69 4.44 5.90
CA LEU A 381 14.17 5.33 6.94
C LEU A 381 12.68 5.06 7.14
N ALA A 382 12.32 4.47 8.28
CA ALA A 382 10.94 4.18 8.67
C ALA A 382 10.62 4.63 10.12
N ASN A 383 11.43 5.56 10.64
CA ASN A 383 11.43 6.04 12.03
C ASN A 383 10.53 7.27 12.26
N GLY A 384 9.53 7.46 11.40
CA GLY A 384 8.54 8.52 11.53
C GLY A 384 9.17 9.91 11.63
N ALA A 385 8.85 10.65 12.69
CA ALA A 385 9.34 12.00 12.91
C ALA A 385 10.84 12.05 13.20
N GLY A 386 11.44 10.95 13.65
CA GLY A 386 12.88 10.87 13.89
C GLY A 386 13.71 10.99 12.61
N ALA A 387 13.11 10.80 11.43
CA ALA A 387 13.82 10.87 10.16
C ALA A 387 14.47 12.24 9.92
N THR A 388 13.78 13.34 10.24
CA THR A 388 14.30 14.70 9.98
C THR A 388 15.42 15.12 10.92
N ALA A 389 15.74 14.32 11.95
CA ALA A 389 16.94 14.50 12.76
C ALA A 389 18.21 13.96 12.06
N LEU A 390 18.05 13.12 11.03
CA LEU A 390 19.16 12.62 10.22
C LEU A 390 19.45 13.61 9.09
N GLU A 391 20.74 13.88 8.87
CA GLU A 391 21.23 14.89 7.93
C GLU A 391 20.64 14.74 6.51
N GLN A 392 20.57 13.51 6.00
CA GLN A 392 20.13 13.18 4.63
C GLN A 392 18.61 13.32 4.45
N ALA A 393 17.84 13.44 5.54
CA ALA A 393 16.39 13.58 5.51
C ALA A 393 15.91 14.91 6.13
N HIS A 394 16.83 15.76 6.58
CA HIS A 394 16.54 17.04 7.23
C HIS A 394 15.65 17.96 6.38
N ASP A 395 15.90 18.02 5.07
CA ASP A 395 15.19 18.94 4.16
C ASP A 395 13.82 18.40 3.71
N LEU A 396 13.43 17.19 4.12
CA LEU A 396 12.10 16.68 3.84
C LEU A 396 11.06 17.55 4.56
N PRO A 397 9.98 17.98 3.91
CA PRO A 397 8.97 18.85 4.52
C PRO A 397 8.01 18.07 5.44
N LEU A 398 8.54 17.22 6.31
CA LEU A 398 7.77 16.44 7.27
C LEU A 398 7.51 17.26 8.53
N TYR A 399 6.31 17.11 9.08
CA TYR A 399 5.94 17.72 10.36
C TYR A 399 5.13 16.74 11.20
N THR A 400 5.13 16.97 12.51
CA THR A 400 4.35 16.17 13.46
C THR A 400 3.01 16.80 13.77
N MET A 401 1.99 15.96 13.92
CA MET A 401 0.72 16.33 14.52
C MET A 401 0.44 15.48 15.74
N ARG A 402 0.31 16.14 16.88
CA ARG A 402 -0.17 15.51 18.11
C ARG A 402 -1.63 15.12 17.92
N GLY A 403 -1.97 13.93 18.39
CA GLY A 403 -3.36 13.50 18.52
C GLY A 403 -3.56 12.71 19.79
N GLN A 404 -4.64 13.05 20.50
CA GLN A 404 -5.07 12.34 21.69
C GLN A 404 -6.27 11.45 21.36
N VAL A 405 -6.16 10.18 21.72
CA VAL A 405 -7.27 9.22 21.77
C VAL A 405 -7.72 9.10 23.21
N THR A 406 -9.02 9.21 23.43
CA THR A 406 -9.69 9.01 24.71
C THR A 406 -10.04 7.52 24.86
N HIS A 407 -9.78 6.96 26.04
CA HIS A 407 -10.15 5.60 26.38
C HIS A 407 -11.29 5.61 27.39
N LEU A 408 -12.39 4.95 27.03
CA LEU A 408 -13.57 4.79 27.88
C LEU A 408 -13.73 3.33 28.24
N ARG A 409 -14.00 3.04 29.51
CA ARG A 409 -14.30 1.67 29.95
C ARG A 409 -15.62 1.22 29.33
N GLU A 410 -15.70 -0.01 28.86
CA GLU A 410 -16.95 -0.62 28.44
C GLU A 410 -17.99 -0.53 29.56
N GLY A 411 -19.21 -0.13 29.21
CA GLY A 411 -20.29 0.16 30.16
C GLY A 411 -20.24 1.55 30.81
N SER A 412 -19.13 2.30 30.71
CA SER A 412 -19.09 3.70 31.18
C SER A 412 -19.60 4.72 30.16
N PHE A 413 -19.71 4.29 28.91
CA PHE A 413 -20.22 5.08 27.78
C PHE A 413 -20.91 4.12 26.79
N PRO A 414 -21.90 4.58 25.99
CA PRO A 414 -22.52 3.72 24.99
C PRO A 414 -21.49 3.12 24.04
N SER A 415 -21.54 1.80 23.89
CA SER A 415 -20.67 1.04 23.01
C SER A 415 -21.39 0.69 21.71
N LEU A 416 -20.64 0.65 20.62
CA LEU A 416 -21.13 0.27 19.30
C LEU A 416 -20.51 -1.05 18.87
N ASN A 417 -21.20 -1.82 18.03
CA ASN A 417 -20.70 -3.11 17.52
C ASN A 417 -19.78 -2.97 16.30
N MET A 418 -19.61 -1.74 15.81
CA MET A 418 -18.81 -1.39 14.64
C MET A 418 -18.06 -0.08 14.87
N VAL A 419 -17.14 0.22 13.96
CA VAL A 419 -16.46 1.52 13.96
C VAL A 419 -17.40 2.56 13.37
N VAL A 420 -17.48 3.73 14.00
CA VAL A 420 -18.26 4.86 13.48
C VAL A 420 -17.36 6.08 13.36
N CYS A 421 -17.45 6.77 12.23
CA CYS A 421 -16.63 7.90 11.86
C CYS A 421 -17.51 9.11 11.49
N ARG A 422 -17.11 10.29 11.96
CA ARG A 422 -17.60 11.61 11.56
C ARG A 422 -16.42 12.59 11.57
N GLU A 423 -16.43 13.65 12.36
CA GLU A 423 -15.24 14.49 12.64
C GLU A 423 -14.24 13.78 13.60
N ALA A 424 -14.75 12.86 14.43
CA ALA A 424 -13.97 11.89 15.21
C ALA A 424 -14.38 10.47 14.82
N TYR A 425 -13.89 9.49 15.55
CA TYR A 425 -14.25 8.09 15.47
C TYR A 425 -14.54 7.51 16.84
N MET A 426 -15.35 6.47 16.85
CA MET A 426 -15.57 5.56 17.98
C MET A 426 -15.33 4.13 17.51
N THR A 427 -14.57 3.36 18.27
CA THR A 427 -14.37 1.92 18.03
C THR A 427 -15.39 1.10 18.82
N PRO A 428 -15.65 -0.16 18.42
CA PRO A 428 -16.21 -1.11 19.37
C PRO A 428 -15.24 -1.32 20.55
N PRO A 429 -15.71 -1.89 21.68
CA PRO A 429 -14.86 -2.24 22.79
C PRO A 429 -13.75 -3.23 22.37
N VAL A 430 -12.51 -2.95 22.76
CA VAL A 430 -11.34 -3.83 22.62
C VAL A 430 -10.73 -3.99 24.00
N ASP A 431 -10.74 -5.22 24.54
CA ASP A 431 -10.41 -5.48 25.96
C ASP A 431 -11.21 -4.61 26.95
N GLY A 432 -12.51 -4.45 26.69
CA GLY A 432 -13.36 -3.61 27.52
C GLY A 432 -13.02 -2.11 27.45
N VAL A 433 -12.35 -1.66 26.37
CA VAL A 433 -12.04 -0.24 26.14
C VAL A 433 -12.60 0.24 24.80
N VAL A 434 -13.46 1.25 24.85
CA VAL A 434 -13.90 2.03 23.68
C VAL A 434 -12.88 3.14 23.43
N SER A 435 -12.33 3.19 22.21
CA SER A 435 -11.43 4.27 21.81
C SER A 435 -12.21 5.35 21.06
N VAL A 436 -12.12 6.58 21.55
CA VAL A 436 -12.76 7.75 20.95
C VAL A 436 -11.67 8.72 20.51
N GLY A 437 -11.72 9.20 19.28
CA GLY A 437 -10.76 10.21 18.89
C GLY A 437 -10.74 10.61 17.43
N ALA A 438 -9.77 11.40 17.01
CA ALA A 438 -8.72 11.94 17.86
C ALA A 438 -8.52 13.41 17.52
N THR A 439 -7.98 14.15 18.49
CA THR A 439 -7.58 15.55 18.28
C THR A 439 -6.46 15.69 17.25
N TYR A 440 -6.29 16.91 16.77
CA TYR A 440 -5.25 17.31 15.81
C TYR A 440 -4.61 18.62 16.28
N ASP A 441 -3.59 18.50 17.12
CA ASP A 441 -2.97 19.64 17.80
C ASP A 441 -1.57 19.92 17.23
N LYS A 442 -1.26 21.19 17.01
CA LYS A 442 0.10 21.69 16.72
C LYS A 442 0.87 21.85 18.04
N SER A 443 1.32 20.74 18.61
CA SER A 443 2.08 20.70 19.86
C SER A 443 3.05 19.52 19.90
N THR A 444 4.08 19.63 20.73
CA THR A 444 5.06 18.57 21.03
C THR A 444 4.84 17.95 22.42
N GLU A 445 3.85 18.42 23.18
CA GLU A 445 3.54 17.95 24.54
C GLU A 445 2.99 16.52 24.55
N ARG A 446 3.56 15.67 25.42
CA ARG A 446 3.25 14.23 25.50
C ARG A 446 2.16 13.89 26.50
N GLN A 447 1.88 14.78 27.44
CA GLN A 447 0.86 14.61 28.47
C GLN A 447 -0.54 14.60 27.86
N LEU A 448 -1.45 13.90 28.53
CA LEU A 448 -2.88 14.01 28.25
C LEU A 448 -3.36 15.40 28.65
N TRP A 449 -4.27 15.96 27.86
CA TRP A 449 -4.94 17.22 28.14
C TRP A 449 -6.42 16.96 28.40
N GLN A 450 -6.95 17.58 29.45
CA GLN A 450 -8.38 17.52 29.75
C GLN A 450 -9.22 18.13 28.61
N SER A 451 -8.78 19.25 28.03
CA SER A 451 -9.46 19.87 26.88
C SER A 451 -9.58 18.92 25.67
N SER A 452 -8.53 18.15 25.37
CA SER A 452 -8.58 17.14 24.30
C SER A 452 -9.50 15.96 24.64
N GLN A 453 -9.62 15.61 25.93
CA GLN A 453 -10.56 14.59 26.41
C GLN A 453 -11.99 15.08 26.21
N ASP A 454 -12.29 16.30 26.64
CA ASP A 454 -13.61 16.92 26.54
C ASP A 454 -14.04 17.07 25.06
N GLU A 455 -13.12 17.47 24.17
CA GLU A 455 -13.36 17.54 22.73
C GLU A 455 -13.73 16.18 22.13
N ASN A 456 -12.99 15.12 22.47
CA ASN A 456 -13.29 13.78 21.99
C ASN A 456 -14.64 13.26 22.51
N LEU A 457 -14.95 13.51 23.79
CA LEU A 457 -16.24 13.13 24.39
C LEU A 457 -17.40 13.84 23.71
N LEU A 458 -17.29 15.16 23.49
CA LEU A 458 -18.31 15.93 22.77
C LEU A 458 -18.58 15.35 21.38
N ARG A 459 -17.52 15.03 20.62
CA ARG A 459 -17.67 14.42 19.29
C ARG A 459 -18.27 13.01 19.34
N ALA A 460 -18.05 12.25 20.40
CA ALA A 460 -18.71 10.97 20.60
C ALA A 460 -20.21 11.15 20.87
N GLU A 461 -20.60 12.15 21.67
CA GLU A 461 -22.01 12.50 21.87
C GLU A 461 -22.67 12.96 20.56
N GLU A 462 -21.96 13.71 19.71
CA GLU A 462 -22.43 14.08 18.36
C GLU A 462 -22.60 12.88 17.42
N ILE A 463 -21.80 11.82 17.58
CA ILE A 463 -21.97 10.55 16.85
C ILE A 463 -23.20 9.80 17.36
N LEU A 464 -23.43 9.80 18.67
CA LEU A 464 -24.54 9.10 19.32
C LEU A 464 -25.87 9.88 19.28
N GLY A 465 -25.83 11.18 18.96
CA GLY A 465 -27.03 12.02 18.88
C GLY A 465 -27.66 12.37 20.24
N SER A 466 -26.99 12.08 21.36
CA SER A 466 -27.44 12.45 22.70
C SER A 466 -26.26 12.74 23.64
N PRO A 467 -26.41 13.69 24.58
CA PRO A 467 -25.43 13.91 25.62
C PRO A 467 -25.45 12.73 26.60
N HIS A 468 -24.26 12.25 26.95
CA HIS A 468 -24.07 11.15 27.90
C HIS A 468 -23.30 11.59 29.15
N GLY A 469 -22.84 12.84 29.19
CA GLY A 469 -22.37 13.52 30.40
C GLY A 469 -20.85 13.48 30.56
N ALA A 470 -20.31 14.60 31.03
CA ALA A 470 -18.88 14.80 31.27
C ALA A 470 -18.46 14.11 32.58
N GLY A 471 -17.71 13.01 32.48
CA GLY A 471 -17.23 12.31 33.67
C GLY A 471 -16.30 11.13 33.42
N ALA A 472 -15.73 11.00 32.21
CA ALA A 472 -14.77 9.96 31.95
C ALA A 472 -13.42 10.28 32.62
N PRO A 473 -12.71 9.29 33.18
CA PRO A 473 -11.37 9.51 33.70
C PRO A 473 -10.45 10.03 32.58
N LEU A 474 -9.42 10.80 32.94
CA LEU A 474 -8.40 11.25 31.99
C LEU A 474 -7.49 10.08 31.60
N GLU A 475 -8.06 9.15 30.84
CA GLU A 475 -7.42 7.96 30.31
C GLU A 475 -7.41 8.06 28.79
N GLY A 476 -6.26 7.77 28.21
CA GLY A 476 -6.07 8.04 26.80
C GLY A 476 -4.68 7.65 26.32
N ARG A 477 -4.38 8.07 25.10
CA ARG A 477 -3.03 7.99 24.55
C ARG A 477 -2.78 9.18 23.66
N VAL A 478 -1.62 9.80 23.84
CA VAL A 478 -1.08 10.79 22.92
C VAL A 478 -0.14 10.10 21.93
N GLY A 479 -0.29 10.41 20.66
CA GLY A 479 0.64 9.98 19.61
C GLY A 479 0.97 11.14 18.67
N PHE A 480 2.10 11.02 17.97
CA PHE A 480 2.57 12.03 17.02
C PHE A 480 2.58 11.44 15.62
N ARG A 481 1.66 11.92 14.78
CA ARG A 481 1.58 11.53 13.37
C ARG A 481 2.62 12.30 12.59
N THR A 482 3.39 11.62 11.75
CA THR A 482 4.28 12.28 10.79
C THR A 482 3.54 12.49 9.47
N MET A 483 3.53 13.72 8.96
CA MET A 483 2.79 14.10 7.76
C MET A 483 3.67 14.87 6.78
N ALA A 484 3.47 14.65 5.49
CA ALA A 484 3.91 15.55 4.44
C ALA A 484 2.82 16.62 4.16
N PRO A 485 3.14 17.75 3.50
CA PRO A 485 2.19 18.84 3.27
C PRO A 485 0.96 18.43 2.45
N ASP A 486 1.13 17.49 1.51
CA ASP A 486 0.05 16.93 0.69
C ASP A 486 -0.66 15.73 1.35
N ARG A 487 -0.24 15.34 2.57
CA ARG A 487 -0.73 14.19 3.34
C ARG A 487 -0.57 12.83 2.63
N LEU A 488 0.23 12.75 1.57
CA LEU A 488 0.62 11.50 0.94
C LEU A 488 1.92 10.96 1.55
N PRO A 489 2.09 9.64 1.67
CA PRO A 489 3.35 9.03 2.09
C PRO A 489 4.55 9.45 1.24
N LEU A 490 5.75 9.29 1.80
CA LEU A 490 7.01 9.31 1.07
C LEU A 490 7.48 7.86 0.93
N VAL A 491 7.57 7.35 -0.29
CA VAL A 491 7.90 5.95 -0.59
C VAL A 491 8.93 5.89 -1.71
N GLY A 492 10.13 5.39 -1.41
CA GLY A 492 11.17 5.13 -2.40
C GLY A 492 12.50 5.82 -2.11
N ALA A 493 13.33 6.01 -3.15
CA ALA A 493 14.69 6.53 -3.02
C ALA A 493 14.74 7.97 -2.49
N MET A 494 15.64 8.23 -1.55
CA MET A 494 15.85 9.54 -0.95
C MET A 494 16.52 10.52 -1.93
N PRO A 495 15.95 11.72 -2.15
CA PRO A 495 16.59 12.74 -2.95
C PRO A 495 17.85 13.25 -2.25
N ASP A 496 18.90 13.52 -3.03
CA ASP A 496 20.08 14.23 -2.57
C ASP A 496 19.90 15.72 -2.87
N SER A 497 19.39 16.46 -1.89
CA SER A 497 19.06 17.89 -2.04
C SER A 497 20.28 18.75 -2.33
N ARG A 498 21.46 18.32 -1.84
CA ARG A 498 22.74 19.04 -1.93
C ARG A 498 23.41 18.85 -3.29
N ASN A 499 23.08 17.79 -4.00
CA ASN A 499 23.62 17.55 -5.33
C ASN A 499 22.89 18.42 -6.39
N PRO A 500 23.60 19.31 -7.10
CA PRO A 500 23.00 20.25 -8.06
C PRO A 500 22.66 19.61 -9.42
N GLY A 501 22.70 18.28 -9.54
CA GLY A 501 22.38 17.56 -10.78
C GLY A 501 20.98 17.86 -11.34
N ARG A 502 20.72 17.32 -12.53
CA ARG A 502 19.51 17.60 -13.33
C ARG A 502 18.23 17.42 -12.53
N SER A 503 17.25 18.27 -12.78
CA SER A 503 15.97 18.26 -12.06
C SER A 503 14.78 18.60 -12.95
N GLU A 504 14.80 18.13 -14.20
CA GLU A 504 13.68 18.32 -15.13
C GLU A 504 12.51 17.39 -14.78
N ARG A 505 12.80 16.13 -14.43
CA ARG A 505 11.79 15.11 -14.07
C ARG A 505 12.23 14.38 -12.80
N LEU A 506 11.29 13.70 -12.13
CA LEU A 506 11.57 12.92 -10.90
C LEU A 506 12.71 11.90 -11.07
N ARG A 507 12.76 11.27 -12.25
CA ARG A 507 13.80 10.28 -12.60
C ARG A 507 15.21 10.87 -12.71
N ASP A 508 15.30 12.18 -12.94
CA ASP A 508 16.57 12.87 -13.18
C ASP A 508 17.16 13.39 -11.87
N LEU A 509 16.34 13.52 -10.81
CA LEU A 509 16.78 14.03 -9.52
C LEU A 509 17.91 13.16 -8.95
N PRO A 510 19.01 13.78 -8.50
CA PRO A 510 20.03 13.08 -7.74
C PRO A 510 19.43 12.37 -6.53
N ARG A 511 19.89 11.14 -6.30
CA ARG A 511 19.48 10.29 -5.17
C ARG A 511 20.69 9.90 -4.34
N HIS A 512 20.48 9.73 -3.05
CA HIS A 512 21.44 9.04 -2.20
C HIS A 512 21.43 7.53 -2.56
N PRO A 513 22.54 6.96 -3.07
CA PRO A 513 22.57 5.55 -3.46
C PRO A 513 22.26 4.64 -2.26
N GLY A 514 21.30 3.73 -2.41
CA GLY A 514 20.91 2.77 -1.37
C GLY A 514 20.12 3.36 -0.19
N LEU A 515 19.78 4.65 -0.18
CA LEU A 515 18.99 5.26 0.88
C LEU A 515 17.53 5.45 0.45
N HIS A 516 16.60 4.97 1.25
CA HIS A 516 15.17 4.95 0.94
C HIS A 516 14.32 5.42 2.11
N ALA A 517 13.09 5.86 1.83
CA ALA A 517 12.14 6.32 2.83
C ALA A 517 10.80 5.58 2.74
N LEU A 518 10.23 5.31 3.91
CA LEU A 518 8.85 4.91 4.16
C LEU A 518 8.31 5.78 5.29
N LEU A 519 7.96 7.02 4.94
CA LEU A 519 7.67 8.10 5.90
C LEU A 519 6.32 8.77 5.61
N GLY A 520 5.83 9.57 6.56
CA GLY A 520 4.70 10.47 6.32
C GLY A 520 3.31 9.80 6.22
N TYR A 521 3.09 8.67 6.90
CA TYR A 521 1.84 7.89 6.79
C TYR A 521 0.59 8.55 7.42
N ALA A 522 0.75 9.71 8.06
CA ALA A 522 -0.33 10.46 8.69
C ALA A 522 -1.20 9.57 9.60
N SER A 523 -2.52 9.60 9.44
CA SER A 523 -3.49 8.82 10.24
C SER A 523 -3.87 7.48 9.61
N ARG A 524 -3.21 7.03 8.54
CA ARG A 524 -3.63 5.86 7.74
C ARG A 524 -2.56 4.77 7.62
N GLY A 525 -1.62 4.75 8.58
CA GLY A 525 -0.45 3.87 8.52
C GLY A 525 -0.76 2.38 8.41
N LEU A 526 -1.88 1.90 8.95
CA LEU A 526 -2.29 0.50 8.82
C LEU A 526 -2.48 0.07 7.36
N ILE A 527 -3.20 0.86 6.56
CA ILE A 527 -3.44 0.52 5.15
C ILE A 527 -2.23 0.86 4.27
N TRP A 528 -1.49 1.92 4.60
CA TRP A 528 -0.31 2.32 3.81
C TRP A 528 0.83 1.31 3.90
N ALA A 529 1.10 0.80 5.10
CA ALA A 529 2.32 0.06 5.37
C ALA A 529 2.55 -1.14 4.44
N PRO A 530 1.57 -2.05 4.22
CA PRO A 530 1.79 -3.19 3.34
C PRO A 530 2.06 -2.80 1.88
N LEU A 531 1.29 -1.84 1.34
CA LEU A 531 1.45 -1.43 -0.07
C LEU A 531 2.74 -0.64 -0.29
N ALA A 532 3.06 0.30 0.60
CA ALA A 532 4.28 1.11 0.50
C ALA A 532 5.55 0.25 0.61
N ALA A 533 5.56 -0.74 1.49
CA ALA A 533 6.66 -1.70 1.59
C ALA A 533 6.76 -2.59 0.33
N GLU A 534 5.64 -3.00 -0.26
CA GLU A 534 5.62 -3.73 -1.53
C GLU A 534 6.17 -2.87 -2.68
N ILE A 535 5.78 -1.60 -2.78
CA ILE A 535 6.31 -0.66 -3.77
C ILE A 535 7.83 -0.56 -3.64
N LEU A 536 8.35 -0.33 -2.43
CA LEU A 536 9.79 -0.22 -2.21
C LEU A 536 10.52 -1.52 -2.57
N ALA A 537 9.98 -2.68 -2.16
CA ALA A 537 10.58 -3.97 -2.49
C ALA A 537 10.60 -4.22 -4.01
N CYS A 538 9.55 -3.82 -4.74
CA CYS A 538 9.54 -3.91 -6.20
C CYS A 538 10.58 -2.98 -6.85
N GLN A 539 10.73 -1.76 -6.34
CA GLN A 539 11.75 -0.83 -6.83
C GLN A 539 13.17 -1.38 -6.63
N LEU A 540 13.45 -2.01 -5.49
CA LEU A 540 14.76 -2.59 -5.19
C LEU A 540 15.09 -3.82 -6.04
N GLU A 541 14.10 -4.66 -6.34
CA GLU A 541 14.28 -5.88 -7.15
C GLU A 541 14.07 -5.67 -8.66
N ASP A 542 13.81 -4.44 -9.11
CA ASP A 542 13.44 -4.12 -10.51
C ASP A 542 12.22 -4.96 -10.99
N GLU A 543 11.22 -5.11 -10.12
CA GLU A 543 9.97 -5.81 -10.39
C GLU A 543 8.88 -4.86 -10.89
N PRO A 544 7.83 -5.36 -11.58
CA PRO A 544 6.66 -4.54 -11.90
C PRO A 544 6.08 -3.87 -10.66
N LEU A 545 5.72 -2.58 -10.75
CA LEU A 545 5.12 -1.87 -9.62
C LEU A 545 3.66 -2.27 -9.39
N PRO A 546 3.21 -2.37 -8.11
CA PRO A 546 1.83 -2.75 -7.77
C PRO A 546 0.84 -1.58 -7.86
N ILE A 547 1.21 -0.49 -8.55
CA ILE A 547 0.42 0.73 -8.72
C ILE A 547 0.80 1.42 -10.04
N GLU A 548 -0.05 2.34 -10.46
CA GLU A 548 0.14 3.21 -11.62
C GLU A 548 1.38 4.11 -11.48
N ALA A 549 2.06 4.38 -12.60
CA ALA A 549 3.23 5.26 -12.68
C ALA A 549 2.96 6.66 -12.11
N THR A 550 1.77 7.22 -12.40
CA THR A 550 1.32 8.52 -11.88
C THR A 550 1.18 8.48 -10.36
N LEU A 551 0.64 7.39 -9.80
CA LEU A 551 0.50 7.23 -8.34
C LEU A 551 1.87 7.03 -7.67
N ALA A 552 2.77 6.25 -8.29
CA ALA A 552 4.14 6.06 -7.79
C ALA A 552 4.89 7.39 -7.74
N SER A 553 4.76 8.22 -8.77
CA SER A 553 5.33 9.56 -8.83
C SER A 553 4.79 10.49 -7.73
N ALA A 554 3.52 10.35 -7.36
CA ALA A 554 2.90 11.11 -6.28
C ALA A 554 3.40 10.69 -4.87
N LEU A 555 3.97 9.48 -4.74
CA LEU A 555 4.56 9.00 -3.49
C LEU A 555 6.08 9.23 -3.40
N ASP A 556 6.75 9.53 -4.51
CA ASP A 556 8.20 9.73 -4.56
C ASP A 556 8.64 10.84 -3.56
N PRO A 557 9.63 10.60 -2.68
CA PRO A 557 10.10 11.60 -1.72
C PRO A 557 10.68 12.87 -2.40
N GLY A 558 11.23 12.73 -3.61
CA GLY A 558 11.81 13.80 -4.42
C GLY A 558 10.79 14.77 -5.03
N ARG A 559 9.48 14.48 -4.95
CA ARG A 559 8.44 15.36 -5.53
C ARG A 559 8.45 16.78 -4.97
N PHE A 560 8.81 16.95 -3.70
CA PHE A 560 8.92 18.27 -3.09
C PHE A 560 10.15 19.02 -3.57
N LEU A 561 11.31 18.35 -3.65
CA LEU A 561 12.53 18.94 -4.19
C LEU A 561 12.35 19.35 -5.65
N LEU A 562 11.72 18.51 -6.48
CA LEU A 562 11.41 18.85 -7.88
C LEU A 562 10.53 20.10 -7.96
N LYS A 563 9.48 20.18 -7.12
CA LYS A 563 8.58 21.32 -7.07
C LYS A 563 9.28 22.60 -6.62
N GLN A 564 10.21 22.51 -5.67
CA GLN A 564 11.03 23.63 -5.23
C GLN A 564 11.95 24.12 -6.35
N ARG A 565 12.70 23.22 -7.00
CA ARG A 565 13.64 23.57 -8.09
C ARG A 565 12.97 24.11 -9.35
N ARG A 566 11.70 23.79 -9.60
CA ARG A 566 10.93 24.34 -10.73
C ARG A 566 10.34 25.73 -10.47
N LYS A 567 10.32 26.18 -9.21
CA LYS A 567 9.85 27.52 -8.83
C LYS A 567 10.96 28.56 -8.78
N LEU A 568 12.20 28.09 -8.63
CA LEU A 568 13.42 28.85 -8.87
C LEU A 568 13.66 28.94 -10.37
#